data_AF-A0A7V9LS90-F1
#
_entry.id   AF-A0A7V9LS90-F1
#
_cell.length_a   1.000
_cell.length_b   1.000
_cell.length_c   1.000
_cell.angle_alpha   90.00
_cell.angle_beta   90.00
_cell.angle_gamma   90.00
#
_symmetry.space_group_name_H-M   'P 1'
#
loop_
_entity.id
_entity.type
_entity.pdbx_description
1 polymer ?
#
loop_
_entity_poly.entity_id
_entity_poly.type
_entity_poly.pdbx_seq_one_letter_code
_entity_poly.pdbx_strand_id
1 'polypeptide(L)'
;MRDESWFDTYDDALPVAGIDERLVGGTLRYRMGGTPAAGNLRGKTGTLTGVTALSGYVTDADGRELVFSMISNNYLDSPRSIEDELGVTLASDSEDSAAAAVCPRTLRAPALPEGVECSWVKAC
;
A
#
# COMPACT_ATOMS: atom_id res chain seq x y z
N MET A 1 -16.52 -11.46 -3.64
CA MET A 1 -15.20 -12.03 -4.00
C MET A 1 -14.61 -12.84 -2.86
N ARG A 2 -14.62 -12.33 -1.61
CA ARG A 2 -14.18 -13.12 -0.45
C ARG A 2 -15.13 -14.25 -0.07
N ASP A 3 -16.44 -14.06 -0.22
CA ASP A 3 -17.45 -15.09 0.08
C ASP A 3 -17.56 -16.19 -1.01
N GLU A 4 -16.63 -16.18 -1.97
CA GLU A 4 -16.64 -17.13 -3.07
C GLU A 4 -15.90 -18.41 -2.70
N SER A 5 -16.43 -19.56 -3.08
CA SER A 5 -15.86 -20.88 -2.77
C SER A 5 -14.42 -21.13 -3.26
N TRP A 6 -13.93 -20.31 -4.20
CA TRP A 6 -12.58 -20.42 -4.76
C TRP A 6 -11.59 -19.41 -4.16
N PHE A 7 -12.04 -18.57 -3.22
CA PHE A 7 -11.22 -17.48 -2.67
C PHE A 7 -9.93 -18.00 -2.03
N ASP A 8 -9.99 -19.08 -1.25
CA ASP A 8 -8.82 -19.67 -0.60
C ASP A 8 -7.74 -20.07 -1.61
N THR A 9 -8.13 -20.64 -2.75
CA THR A 9 -7.19 -20.99 -3.83
C THR A 9 -6.55 -19.75 -4.45
N TYR A 10 -7.30 -18.65 -4.58
CA TYR A 10 -6.76 -17.38 -5.06
C TYR A 10 -5.80 -16.75 -4.06
N ASP A 11 -6.15 -16.74 -2.77
CA ASP A 11 -5.34 -16.14 -1.72
C ASP A 11 -4.01 -16.90 -1.53
N ASP A 12 -4.05 -18.24 -1.56
CA ASP A 12 -2.86 -19.08 -1.47
C ASP A 12 -1.93 -18.97 -2.70
N ALA A 13 -2.46 -18.49 -3.82
CA ALA A 13 -1.64 -18.20 -5.01
C ALA A 13 -0.87 -16.89 -4.90
N LEU A 14 -1.18 -16.02 -3.92
CA LEU A 14 -0.48 -14.77 -3.72
C LEU A 14 0.88 -14.98 -3.05
N PRO A 15 1.94 -14.31 -3.54
CA PRO A 15 3.24 -14.30 -2.87
C PRO A 15 3.15 -13.76 -1.43
N VAL A 16 3.81 -14.43 -0.50
CA VAL A 16 3.91 -14.02 0.92
C VAL A 16 5.20 -13.26 1.19
N ALA A 17 5.13 -12.13 1.88
CA ALA A 17 6.31 -11.33 2.19
C ALA A 17 7.30 -12.06 3.11
N GLY A 18 8.61 -11.93 2.85
CA GLY A 18 9.68 -12.39 3.73
C GLY A 18 9.84 -13.91 3.88
N ILE A 19 9.16 -14.71 3.06
CA ILE A 19 9.27 -16.18 3.07
C ILE A 19 10.30 -16.66 2.03
N ASP A 20 11.36 -17.32 2.46
CA ASP A 20 12.47 -17.72 1.59
C ASP A 20 12.08 -18.76 0.53
N GLU A 21 11.12 -19.64 0.83
CA GLU A 21 10.65 -20.66 -0.10
C GLU A 21 10.09 -20.02 -1.38
N ARG A 22 10.72 -20.33 -2.52
CA ARG A 22 10.41 -19.67 -3.80
C ARG A 22 8.95 -19.77 -4.23
N LEU A 23 8.26 -20.87 -3.91
CA LEU A 23 6.86 -21.08 -4.30
C LEU A 23 5.87 -20.38 -3.35
N VAL A 24 6.31 -20.01 -2.15
CA VAL A 24 5.48 -19.32 -1.15
C VAL A 24 5.76 -17.83 -1.21
N GLY A 25 7.02 -17.43 -1.05
CA GLY A 25 7.37 -16.01 -1.05
C GLY A 25 7.44 -15.39 -2.44
N GLY A 26 7.59 -16.20 -3.49
CA GLY A 26 7.55 -15.74 -4.87
C GLY A 26 8.42 -14.52 -5.14
N THR A 27 7.78 -13.41 -5.53
CA THR A 27 8.43 -12.11 -5.77
C THR A 27 8.68 -11.27 -4.53
N LEU A 28 8.09 -11.63 -3.38
CA LEU A 28 8.23 -10.92 -2.11
C LEU A 28 9.20 -11.62 -1.13
N ARG A 29 9.75 -12.79 -1.49
CA ARG A 29 10.65 -13.59 -0.65
C ARG A 29 11.82 -12.83 -0.01
N TYR A 30 12.37 -11.84 -0.71
CA TYR A 30 13.48 -11.01 -0.23
C TYR A 30 13.06 -9.60 0.19
N ARG A 31 11.75 -9.37 0.35
CA ARG A 31 11.18 -8.08 0.76
C ARG A 31 10.54 -8.21 2.12
N MET A 32 10.67 -7.17 2.94
CA MET A 32 10.03 -7.07 4.25
C MET A 32 10.37 -8.21 5.24
N GLY A 33 11.47 -8.94 5.03
CA GLY A 33 11.93 -9.97 5.96
C GLY A 33 12.31 -9.37 7.33
N GLY A 34 11.98 -10.07 8.41
CA GLY A 34 12.27 -9.62 9.78
C GLY A 34 11.42 -8.42 10.25
N THR A 35 10.33 -8.12 9.54
CA THR A 35 9.36 -7.06 9.89
C THR A 35 7.99 -7.66 10.23
N PRO A 36 7.06 -6.89 10.82
CA PRO A 36 5.67 -7.34 11.03
C PRO A 36 4.92 -7.76 9.75
N ALA A 37 5.37 -7.33 8.57
CA ALA A 37 4.79 -7.74 7.30
C ALA A 37 5.25 -9.15 6.86
N ALA A 38 6.36 -9.68 7.38
CA ALA A 38 6.87 -11.01 7.02
C ALA A 38 5.88 -12.11 7.45
N GLY A 39 5.53 -13.00 6.53
CA GLY A 39 4.55 -14.07 6.76
C GLY A 39 3.09 -13.59 6.88
N ASN A 40 2.85 -12.28 6.84
CA ASN A 40 1.55 -11.66 7.04
C ASN A 40 1.03 -11.02 5.75
N LEU A 41 1.85 -10.18 5.11
CA LEU A 41 1.46 -9.51 3.87
C LEU A 41 1.47 -10.50 2.70
N ARG A 42 0.31 -10.64 2.05
CA ARG A 42 0.10 -11.43 0.85
C ARG A 42 -0.23 -10.50 -0.30
N GLY A 43 0.53 -10.52 -1.38
CA GLY A 43 0.32 -9.54 -2.44
C GLY A 43 0.97 -9.83 -3.78
N LYS A 44 0.29 -9.40 -4.83
CA LYS A 44 0.81 -9.48 -6.19
C LYS A 44 1.69 -8.27 -6.49
N THR A 45 2.88 -8.55 -7.00
CA THR A 45 3.79 -7.54 -7.55
C THR A 45 3.54 -7.31 -9.05
N GLY A 46 3.68 -6.05 -9.47
CA GLY A 46 3.72 -5.63 -10.87
C GLY A 46 4.90 -4.68 -11.08
N THR A 47 5.62 -4.82 -12.18
CA THR A 47 6.76 -3.94 -12.49
C THR A 47 6.94 -3.84 -13.99
N LEU A 48 6.98 -2.60 -14.48
CA LEU A 48 7.33 -2.22 -15.84
C LEU A 48 8.29 -1.02 -15.77
N THR A 49 8.81 -0.58 -16.91
CA THR A 49 9.65 0.62 -16.97
C THR A 49 8.85 1.83 -16.50
N GLY A 50 9.31 2.46 -15.41
CA GLY A 50 8.65 3.63 -14.82
C GLY A 50 7.34 3.33 -14.08
N VAL A 51 7.00 2.06 -13.85
CA VAL A 51 5.77 1.65 -13.14
C VAL A 51 6.05 0.51 -12.16
N THR A 52 5.61 0.66 -10.93
CA THR A 52 5.54 -0.42 -9.93
C THR A 52 4.15 -0.49 -9.34
N ALA A 53 3.76 -1.71 -8.96
CA ALA A 53 2.53 -1.95 -8.25
C ALA A 53 2.71 -3.07 -7.24
N LEU A 54 2.03 -2.92 -6.10
CA LEU A 54 1.86 -3.95 -5.09
C LEU A 54 0.43 -3.86 -4.58
N SER A 55 -0.32 -4.97 -4.63
CA SER A 55 -1.70 -5.00 -4.15
C SER A 55 -1.99 -6.33 -3.49
N GLY A 56 -2.82 -6.31 -2.45
CA GLY A 56 -3.16 -7.52 -1.71
C GLY A 56 -3.71 -7.21 -0.32
N TYR A 57 -3.36 -8.09 0.60
CA TYR A 57 -3.90 -8.14 1.95
C TYR A 57 -2.81 -8.14 2.99
N VAL A 58 -3.11 -7.56 4.14
CA VAL A 58 -2.24 -7.54 5.31
C VAL A 58 -3.11 -7.48 6.55
N THR A 59 -2.76 -8.23 7.59
CA THR A 59 -3.42 -8.13 8.89
C THR A 59 -2.67 -7.08 9.72
N ASP A 60 -3.39 -6.13 10.31
CA ASP A 60 -2.78 -5.13 11.20
C ASP A 60 -2.48 -5.70 12.60
N ALA A 61 -1.95 -4.87 13.49
CA ALA A 61 -1.57 -5.31 14.84
C ALA A 61 -2.77 -5.68 15.72
N ASP A 62 -3.97 -5.15 15.42
CA ASP A 62 -5.22 -5.44 16.12
C ASP A 62 -5.97 -6.64 15.55
N GLY A 63 -5.44 -7.27 14.49
CA GLY A 63 -6.02 -8.45 13.86
C GLY A 63 -7.06 -8.12 12.79
N ARG A 64 -7.18 -6.86 12.37
CA ARG A 64 -8.05 -6.47 11.25
C ARG A 64 -7.34 -6.75 9.95
N GLU A 65 -8.03 -7.41 9.02
CA GLU A 65 -7.52 -7.62 7.69
C GLU A 65 -7.76 -6.36 6.83
N LEU A 66 -6.68 -5.79 6.32
CA LEU A 66 -6.67 -4.62 5.45
C LEU A 66 -6.46 -5.04 4.00
N VAL A 67 -7.21 -4.41 3.09
CA VAL A 67 -7.01 -4.51 1.64
C VAL A 67 -6.29 -3.27 1.17
N PHE A 68 -5.23 -3.44 0.38
CA PHE A 68 -4.45 -2.31 -0.11
C PHE A 68 -4.11 -2.45 -1.60
N SER A 69 -3.89 -1.30 -2.23
CA SER A 69 -3.38 -1.20 -3.59
C SER A 69 -2.47 0.01 -3.71
N MET A 70 -1.21 -0.24 -4.03
CA MET A 70 -0.17 0.75 -4.25
C MET A 70 0.24 0.68 -5.71
N ILE A 71 0.15 1.80 -6.41
CA ILE A 71 0.57 1.91 -7.81
C ILE A 71 1.36 3.20 -7.95
N SER A 72 2.62 3.06 -8.35
CA SER A 72 3.52 4.19 -8.59
C SER A 72 3.87 4.26 -10.06
N ASN A 73 3.60 5.40 -10.69
CA ASN A 73 3.88 5.65 -12.11
C ASN A 73 4.85 6.82 -12.27
N ASN A 74 5.56 6.84 -13.40
CA ASN A 74 6.45 7.93 -13.81
C ASN A 74 7.52 8.28 -12.74
N TYR A 75 8.05 7.26 -12.06
CA TYR A 75 9.14 7.46 -11.12
C TYR A 75 10.50 7.48 -11.85
N LEU A 76 11.44 8.26 -11.32
CA LEU A 76 12.83 8.27 -11.78
C LEU A 76 13.65 7.20 -11.06
N ASP A 77 13.40 7.01 -9.76
CA ASP A 77 14.01 5.99 -8.91
C ASP A 77 12.95 5.02 -8.36
N SER A 78 13.31 3.75 -8.20
CA SER A 78 12.39 2.68 -7.82
C SER A 78 11.71 2.94 -6.46
N PRO A 79 10.38 3.11 -6.40
CA PRO A 79 9.65 3.41 -5.16
C PRO A 79 9.36 2.15 -4.32
N ARG A 80 9.91 0.98 -4.69
CA ARG A 80 9.70 -0.29 -3.97
C ARG A 80 10.02 -0.23 -2.47
N SER A 81 11.01 0.56 -2.06
CA SER A 81 11.33 0.72 -0.64
C SER A 81 10.21 1.43 0.11
N ILE A 82 9.53 2.39 -0.53
CA ILE A 82 8.38 3.10 0.03
C ILE A 82 7.18 2.15 0.08
N GLU A 83 6.97 1.33 -0.96
CA GLU A 83 5.93 0.29 -0.93
C GLU A 83 6.16 -0.71 0.21
N ASP A 84 7.41 -1.13 0.44
CA ASP A 84 7.78 -2.03 1.53
C ASP A 84 7.57 -1.37 2.89
N GLU A 85 7.97 -0.12 3.05
CA GLU A 85 7.74 0.66 4.27
C GLU A 85 6.24 0.80 4.55
N LEU A 86 5.43 1.13 3.55
CA LEU A 86 3.97 1.22 3.70
C LEU A 86 3.38 -0.14 4.09
N GLY A 87 3.84 -1.24 3.49
CA GLY A 87 3.42 -2.59 3.86
C GLY A 87 3.72 -2.92 5.33
N VAL A 88 4.89 -2.50 5.82
CA VAL A 88 5.29 -2.64 7.22
C VAL A 88 4.45 -1.75 8.14
N THR A 89 4.19 -0.50 7.74
CA THR A 89 3.32 0.42 8.48
C THR A 89 1.92 -0.15 8.63
N LEU A 90 1.32 -0.66 7.54
CA LEU A 90 -0.01 -1.28 7.58
C LEU A 90 -0.05 -2.52 8.47
N ALA A 91 0.98 -3.36 8.44
CA ALA A 91 1.10 -4.52 9.32
C ALA A 91 1.27 -4.16 10.80
N SER A 92 1.75 -2.95 11.08
CA SER A 92 1.98 -2.44 12.44
C SER A 92 0.89 -1.49 12.90
N ASP A 93 -0.09 -1.19 12.05
CA ASP A 93 -1.16 -0.24 12.34
C ASP A 93 -2.05 -0.75 13.48
N SER A 94 -2.60 0.18 14.24
CA SER A 94 -3.58 -0.10 15.29
C SER A 94 -4.66 0.98 15.29
N GLU A 95 -5.87 0.67 15.77
CA GLU A 95 -7.02 1.56 15.83
C GLU A 95 -6.73 2.84 16.62
N ASP A 96 -5.86 2.75 17.64
CA ASP A 96 -5.37 3.90 18.40
C ASP A 96 -4.38 4.78 17.61
N SER A 97 -3.68 4.21 16.62
CA SER A 97 -2.68 4.91 15.80
C SER A 97 -3.26 5.51 14.51
N ALA A 98 -4.28 4.89 13.92
CA ALA A 98 -4.93 5.35 12.69
C ALA A 98 -5.64 6.71 12.85
N ALA A 99 -6.11 7.03 14.07
CA ALA A 99 -6.73 8.32 14.38
C ALA A 99 -5.71 9.50 14.38
N ALA A 100 -4.41 9.23 14.47
CA ALA A 100 -3.39 10.26 14.66
C ALA A 100 -2.76 10.80 13.36
N ALA A 101 -2.81 10.05 12.24
CA ALA A 101 -1.87 10.29 11.13
C ALA A 101 -2.45 10.91 9.85
N VAL A 102 -3.75 11.22 9.76
CA VAL A 102 -4.27 12.00 8.64
C VAL A 102 -5.10 13.18 9.13
N CYS A 103 -4.42 14.16 9.73
CA CYS A 103 -4.80 15.52 9.38
C CYS A 103 -4.40 15.66 7.91
N PRO A 104 -5.34 15.74 6.94
CA PRO A 104 -4.95 16.14 5.60
C PRO A 104 -4.27 17.48 5.81
N ARG A 105 -2.95 17.52 5.57
CA ARG A 105 -2.20 18.77 5.62
C ARG A 105 -2.90 19.62 4.58
N THR A 106 -3.76 20.53 5.03
CA THR A 106 -4.57 21.36 4.14
C THR A 106 -3.55 21.96 3.20
N LEU A 107 -3.59 21.57 1.92
CA LEU A 107 -2.84 22.31 0.92
C LEU A 107 -3.35 23.73 1.09
N ARG A 108 -2.50 24.60 1.65
CA ARG A 108 -2.87 25.98 1.93
C ARG A 108 -3.22 26.57 0.57
N ALA A 109 -4.52 26.70 0.30
CA ALA A 109 -4.98 27.41 -0.87
C ALA A 109 -4.31 28.80 -0.83
N PRO A 110 -3.68 29.27 -1.91
CA PRO A 110 -3.16 30.63 -1.95
C PRO A 110 -4.30 31.58 -1.62
N ALA A 111 -4.03 32.59 -0.79
CA ALA A 111 -5.04 33.60 -0.46
C ALA A 111 -5.53 34.24 -1.77
N LEU A 112 -6.82 34.12 -2.06
CA LEU A 112 -7.41 34.74 -3.23
C LEU A 112 -7.32 36.27 -3.06
N PRO A 113 -6.93 37.04 -4.09
CA PRO A 113 -7.10 38.49 -4.05
C PRO A 113 -8.60 38.84 -3.94
N GLU A 114 -8.91 39.92 -3.22
CA GLU A 114 -10.31 40.33 -2.99
C GLU A 114 -11.06 40.49 -4.33
N GLY A 115 -12.21 39.81 -4.44
CA GLY A 115 -13.10 39.91 -5.60
C GLY A 115 -12.91 38.85 -6.70
N VAL A 116 -12.12 37.79 -6.48
CA VAL A 116 -11.95 36.70 -7.47
C VAL A 116 -12.51 35.38 -6.93
N GLU A 117 -13.50 34.82 -7.61
CA GLU A 117 -14.10 33.52 -7.29
C GLU A 117 -13.43 32.35 -8.07
N CYS A 118 -13.46 31.15 -7.50
CA CYS A 118 -12.64 30.00 -7.94
C CYS A 118 -12.83 29.58 -9.40
N SER A 119 -13.99 29.84 -10.00
CA SER A 119 -14.28 29.52 -11.41
C SER A 119 -13.42 30.30 -12.41
N TRP A 120 -12.76 31.38 -11.97
CA TRP A 120 -11.92 32.24 -12.79
C TRP A 120 -10.43 31.90 -12.71
N VAL A 121 -10.03 31.00 -11.81
CA VAL A 121 -8.63 30.55 -11.69
C VAL A 121 -8.52 29.17 -12.32
N LYS A 122 -7.72 29.06 -13.38
CA LYS A 122 -7.58 27.87 -14.23
C LYS A 122 -6.83 26.68 -13.58
N ALA A 123 -6.75 26.64 -12.26
CA ALA A 123 -6.01 25.64 -11.51
C ALA A 123 -6.92 25.01 -10.44
N CYS A 124 -7.58 23.92 -10.82
CA CYS A 124 -7.91 22.83 -9.93
C CYS A 124 -7.12 21.60 -10.40
#